data_AF-A0A817MVG4-F1
#
_entry.id   AF-A0A817MVG4-F1
#
_cell.length_a   1.000
_cell.length_b   1.000
_cell.length_c   1.000
_cell.angle_alpha   90.00
_cell.angle_beta   90.00
_cell.angle_gamma   90.00
#
_symmetry.space_group_name_H-M   'P 1'
#
loop_
_entity.id
_entity.type
_entity.pdbx_description
1 polymer ?
#
loop_
_entity_poly.entity_id
_entity_poly.type
_entity_poly.pdbx_seq_one_letter_code
_entity_poly.pdbx_strand_id
1 'polypeptide(L)'
;MHLKTVRANAMKLSRNELFGFPNVKLNLSSNSKNGLICVRLCMIEENSSSSILISRGILNLTLYASHEHSQQLNVDEIYNLTRDDFDFPEICQGIPIKLLRDSSITRFRMLDEINELITLKINDDNGSIEYPDGLIWNETSESIYEIKKN
;
A
#
# COMPACT_ATOMS: atom_id res chain seq x y z
N MET A 1 12.59 9.17 16.21
CA MET A 1 11.16 9.20 15.83
C MET A 1 10.86 7.92 15.05
N HIS A 2 10.34 6.87 15.70
CA HIS A 2 9.94 5.65 15.01
C HIS A 2 8.45 5.73 14.74
N LEU A 3 8.07 6.18 13.55
CA LEU A 3 6.71 6.06 13.05
C LEU A 3 6.47 4.58 12.72
N LYS A 4 5.73 3.86 13.55
CA LYS A 4 5.12 2.60 13.14
C LYS A 4 4.06 2.95 12.11
N THR A 5 4.30 2.64 10.84
CA THR A 5 3.27 2.68 9.80
C THR A 5 2.16 1.73 10.22
N VAL A 6 1.06 2.28 10.74
CA VAL A 6 -0.16 1.51 11.01
C VAL A 6 -0.81 1.29 9.65
N ARG A 7 -0.66 0.08 9.11
CA ARG A 7 -1.46 -0.36 7.96
C ARG A 7 -2.89 -0.58 8.46
N ALA A 8 -3.77 0.39 8.23
CA ALA A 8 -5.20 0.18 8.37
C ALA A 8 -5.66 -0.84 7.32
N ASN A 9 -6.62 -1.70 7.69
CA ASN A 9 -7.11 -2.76 6.81
C ASN A 9 -7.60 -2.18 5.48
N ALA A 10 -7.02 -2.66 4.38
CA ALA A 10 -7.47 -2.34 3.04
C ALA A 10 -8.86 -2.96 2.83
N MET A 11 -9.89 -2.11 2.71
CA MET A 11 -11.22 -2.56 2.35
C MET A 11 -11.32 -2.60 0.82
N LYS A 12 -11.51 -3.80 0.26
CA LYS A 12 -11.74 -3.96 -1.18
C LYS A 12 -13.15 -3.44 -1.50
N LEU A 13 -13.23 -2.26 -2.09
CA LEU A 13 -14.48 -1.69 -2.60
C LEU A 13 -14.70 -2.21 -4.03
N SER A 14 -15.81 -2.91 -4.27
CA SER A 14 -16.33 -3.13 -5.63
C SER A 14 -16.67 -1.77 -6.23
N ARG A 15 -16.36 -1.54 -7.52
CA ARG A 15 -16.57 -0.31 -8.31
C ARG A 15 -17.64 0.65 -7.75
N ASN A 16 -17.27 1.42 -6.74
CA ASN A 16 -18.13 2.36 -6.04
C ASN A 16 -17.45 3.72 -6.15
N GLU A 17 -18.18 4.69 -6.66
CA GLU A 17 -17.75 6.08 -6.65
C GLU A 17 -17.65 6.56 -5.18
N LEU A 18 -16.50 7.12 -4.81
CA LEU A 18 -16.25 7.67 -3.48
C LEU A 18 -16.81 9.08 -3.41
N PHE A 19 -17.81 9.31 -2.56
CA PHE A 19 -18.40 10.62 -2.30
C PHE A 19 -18.27 11.01 -0.82
N GLY A 20 -18.08 12.30 -0.55
CA GLY A 20 -17.98 12.86 0.80
C GLY A 20 -16.57 12.87 1.38
N PHE A 21 -16.47 13.10 2.69
CA PHE A 21 -15.21 13.17 3.42
C PHE A 21 -14.88 11.81 4.04
N PRO A 22 -13.69 11.25 3.78
CA PRO A 22 -13.27 10.04 4.46
C PRO A 22 -13.14 10.31 5.96
N ASN A 23 -13.71 9.43 6.78
CA ASN A 23 -13.56 9.45 8.23
C ASN A 23 -12.64 8.31 8.65
N VAL A 24 -11.68 8.59 9.54
CA VAL A 24 -10.85 7.54 10.15
C VAL A 24 -11.09 7.48 11.64
N LYS A 25 -11.19 6.24 12.16
CA LYS A 25 -11.17 5.94 13.58
C LYS A 25 -9.93 5.10 13.86
N LEU A 26 -9.06 5.61 14.72
CA LEU A 26 -7.80 4.97 15.07
C LEU A 26 -7.75 4.70 16.57
N ASN A 27 -7.22 3.54 16.92
CA ASN A 27 -6.87 3.17 18.28
C ASN A 27 -5.36 2.91 18.28
N LEU A 28 -4.59 3.75 18.97
CA LEU A 28 -3.13 3.77 18.86
C LEU A 28 -2.46 4.15 20.18
N SER A 29 -1.22 3.71 20.34
CA SER A 29 -0.32 4.14 21.41
C SER A 29 0.99 4.67 20.83
N SER A 30 1.68 5.51 21.60
CA SER A 30 2.94 6.13 21.22
C SER A 30 3.99 5.89 22.29
N ASN A 31 5.19 5.49 21.89
CA ASN A 31 6.34 5.40 22.80
C ASN A 31 7.01 6.76 23.07
N SER A 32 6.36 7.85 22.64
CA SER A 32 6.83 9.23 22.73
C SER A 32 5.71 10.15 23.19
N LYS A 33 6.05 11.17 23.98
CA LYS A 33 5.11 12.18 24.50
C LYS A 33 4.50 13.09 23.41
N ASN A 34 5.13 13.12 22.24
CA ASN A 34 4.65 13.84 21.05
C ASN A 34 4.65 12.90 19.85
N GLY A 35 3.71 13.10 18.93
CA GLY A 35 3.65 12.31 17.70
C GLY A 35 2.73 12.93 16.65
N LEU A 36 3.05 12.62 15.39
CA LEU A 36 2.24 12.95 14.22
C LEU A 36 1.92 11.64 13.50
N ILE A 37 0.72 11.54 12.94
CA ILE A 37 0.32 10.44 12.06
C ILE A 37 -0.09 11.03 10.73
N CYS A 38 0.34 10.39 9.64
CA CYS A 38 -0.18 10.64 8.31
C CYS A 38 -1.03 9.45 7.91
N VAL A 39 -2.28 9.71 7.54
CA VAL A 39 -3.21 8.71 7.00
C VAL A 39 -3.41 9.00 5.53
N ARG A 40 -3.36 7.96 4.69
CA ARG A 40 -3.54 8.05 3.24
C ARG A 40 -4.60 7.06 2.81
N LEU A 41 -5.59 7.56 2.07
CA LEU A 41 -6.53 6.74 1.30
C LEU A 41 -5.97 6.63 -0.12
N CYS A 42 -5.66 5.41 -0.55
CA CYS A 42 -5.11 5.16 -1.89
C CYS A 42 -5.99 4.16 -2.66
N MET A 43 -6.09 4.35 -3.97
CA MET A 43 -6.56 3.34 -4.91
C MET A 43 -5.38 2.46 -5.31
N ILE A 44 -5.57 1.15 -5.25
CA ILE A 44 -4.59 0.17 -5.74
C ILE A 44 -5.14 -0.39 -7.04
N GLU A 45 -4.34 -0.34 -8.10
CA GLU A 45 -4.71 -0.94 -9.38
C GLU A 45 -4.42 -2.45 -9.36
N GLU A 46 -5.37 -3.28 -9.81
CA GLU A 46 -5.18 -4.73 -9.83
C GLU A 46 -4.05 -5.10 -10.82
N ASN A 47 -3.12 -5.94 -10.38
CA ASN A 47 -1.91 -6.37 -11.11
C ASN A 47 -0.83 -5.30 -11.31
N SER A 48 -0.90 -4.18 -10.59
CA SER A 48 0.11 -3.13 -10.62
C SER A 48 0.70 -2.92 -9.21
N SER A 49 2.01 -2.65 -9.14
CA SER A 49 2.67 -2.21 -7.89
C SER A 49 2.39 -0.74 -7.57
N SER A 50 1.62 -0.05 -8.42
CA SER A 50 1.29 1.36 -8.26
C SER A 50 0.08 1.58 -7.33
N SER A 51 0.07 2.75 -6.70
CA SER A 51 -1.09 3.21 -5.94
C SER A 51 -1.32 4.69 -6.23
N ILE A 52 -2.57 5.08 -6.39
CA ILE A 52 -2.99 6.46 -6.62
C ILE A 52 -3.50 7.01 -5.31
N LEU A 53 -2.92 8.12 -4.83
CA LEU A 53 -3.43 8.83 -3.65
C LEU A 53 -4.80 9.43 -3.98
N ILE A 54 -5.82 9.07 -3.19
CA ILE A 54 -7.16 9.65 -3.28
C ILE A 54 -7.27 10.82 -2.31
N SER A 55 -6.98 10.62 -1.02
CA SER A 55 -7.04 11.65 0.03
C SER A 55 -6.00 11.38 1.12
N ARG A 56 -5.65 12.40 1.91
CA ARG A 56 -4.75 12.27 3.05
C ARG A 56 -5.18 13.18 4.19
N GLY A 57 -4.68 12.88 5.39
CA GLY A 57 -4.79 13.78 6.54
C GLY A 57 -3.64 13.57 7.50
N ILE A 58 -3.28 14.64 8.19
CA ILE A 58 -2.21 14.64 9.20
C ILE A 58 -2.84 14.90 10.55
N LEU A 59 -2.57 14.01 11.51
CA LEU A 59 -3.08 14.11 12.85
C LEU A 59 -1.93 14.34 13.83
N ASN A 60 -1.96 15.49 14.51
CA ASN A 60 -1.12 15.72 15.69
C ASN A 60 -1.74 15.00 16.88
N LEU A 61 -1.04 14.00 17.39
CA LEU A 61 -1.53 13.18 18.50
C LEU A 61 -1.68 13.99 19.79
N THR A 62 -0.93 15.09 19.96
CA THR A 62 -1.09 15.97 21.13
C THR A 62 -2.42 16.74 21.12
N LEU A 63 -3.10 16.80 19.98
CA LEU A 63 -4.43 17.40 19.83
C LEU A 63 -5.55 16.34 19.91
N TYR A 64 -5.31 15.24 20.64
CA TYR A 64 -6.27 14.14 20.75
C TYR A 64 -7.57 14.53 21.47
N ALA A 65 -7.50 15.47 22.42
CA ALA A 65 -8.63 15.91 23.23
C ALA A 65 -9.21 17.27 22.79
N SER A 66 -8.45 18.08 22.04
CA SER A 66 -8.86 19.40 21.59
C SER A 66 -8.15 19.78 20.29
N HIS A 67 -8.84 20.48 19.40
CA HIS A 67 -8.26 21.03 18.16
C HIS A 67 -7.43 22.30 18.41
N GLU A 68 -7.59 22.93 19.58
CA GLU A 68 -6.97 24.22 19.91
C GLU A 68 -5.91 24.10 21.00
N HIS A 69 -6.01 23.08 21.85
CA HIS A 69 -5.15 22.92 23.02
C HIS A 69 -4.40 21.59 22.97
N SER A 70 -3.09 21.68 22.75
CA SER A 70 -2.21 20.51 22.77
C SER A 70 -1.95 20.01 24.19
N GLN A 71 -2.02 18.70 24.38
CA GLN A 71 -1.64 18.00 25.60
C GLN A 71 -0.63 16.90 25.27
N GLN A 72 0.40 16.75 26.10
CA GLN A 72 1.38 15.67 25.92
C GLN A 72 0.73 14.30 26.12
N LEU A 73 1.18 13.32 25.34
CA LEU A 73 0.77 11.94 25.47
C LEU A 73 1.48 11.28 26.67
N ASN A 74 0.78 10.39 27.34
CA ASN A 74 1.41 9.38 28.18
C ASN A 74 1.98 8.28 27.28
N VAL A 75 3.20 7.87 27.60
CA VAL A 75 3.91 6.83 26.86
C VAL A 75 3.14 5.51 26.98
N ASP A 76 2.95 4.85 25.85
CA ASP A 76 2.29 3.55 25.68
C ASP A 76 0.79 3.49 26.08
N GLU A 77 0.19 4.62 26.43
CA GLU A 77 -1.26 4.72 26.63
C GLU A 77 -2.01 4.67 25.28
N ILE A 78 -3.20 4.07 25.30
CA ILE A 78 -4.05 3.91 24.12
C ILE A 78 -4.99 5.11 24.01
N TYR A 79 -4.98 5.76 22.84
CA TYR A 79 -5.85 6.87 22.50
C TYR A 79 -6.83 6.48 21.39
N ASN A 80 -8.10 6.87 21.54
CA ASN A 80 -9.14 6.68 20.53
C ASN A 80 -9.37 8.00 19.81
N LEU A 81 -9.03 8.04 18.52
CA LEU A 81 -9.07 9.24 17.71
C LEU A 81 -10.07 9.05 16.58
N THR A 82 -10.98 10.01 16.43
CA THR A 82 -11.87 10.11 15.26
C THR A 82 -11.58 11.42 14.57
N ARG A 83 -11.40 11.39 13.24
CA ARG A 83 -11.23 12.59 12.42
C ARG A 83 -12.07 12.53 11.16
N ASP A 84 -12.76 13.62 10.89
CA ASP A 84 -13.67 13.89 9.79
C ASP A 84 -13.23 15.12 8.95
N ASP A 85 -12.09 15.72 9.28
CA ASP A 85 -11.51 16.92 8.66
C ASP A 85 -10.44 16.61 7.61
N PHE A 86 -10.52 15.45 6.96
CA PHE A 86 -9.62 15.09 5.88
C PHE A 86 -9.79 16.03 4.69
N ASP A 87 -8.68 16.44 4.09
CA ASP A 87 -8.69 17.25 2.87
C ASP A 87 -9.54 16.55 1.79
N PHE A 88 -10.24 17.35 0.99
CA PHE A 88 -10.95 16.85 -0.18
C PHE A 88 -9.99 15.96 -1.00
N PRO A 89 -10.48 14.83 -1.52
CA PRO A 89 -9.66 14.00 -2.36
C PRO A 89 -9.21 14.79 -3.60
N GLU A 90 -7.93 15.12 -3.66
CA GLU A 90 -7.30 15.61 -4.88
C GLU A 90 -7.12 14.40 -5.80
N ILE A 91 -7.97 14.30 -6.83
CA ILE A 91 -7.79 13.30 -7.87
C ILE A 91 -6.51 13.66 -8.63
N CYS A 92 -5.40 13.04 -8.25
CA CYS A 92 -4.19 13.08 -9.08
C CYS A 92 -4.47 12.30 -10.36
N GLN A 93 -4.26 12.95 -11.51
CA GLN A 93 -4.19 12.24 -12.77
C GLN A 93 -3.04 11.22 -12.67
N GLY A 94 -3.31 9.97 -13.06
CA GLY A 94 -2.28 8.95 -13.11
C GLY A 94 -1.09 9.45 -13.93
N ILE A 95 0.13 9.11 -13.50
CA ILE A 95 1.33 9.42 -14.27
C ILE A 95 1.17 8.75 -15.64
N PRO A 96 1.21 9.50 -16.76
CA PRO A 96 1.02 8.90 -18.08
C PRO A 96 2.26 8.07 -18.43
N ILE A 97 2.20 6.78 -18.11
CA ILE A 97 3.21 5.81 -18.50
C ILE A 97 2.95 5.34 -19.93
N LYS A 98 4.03 5.10 -20.68
CA LYS A 98 3.95 4.55 -22.03
C LYS A 98 4.45 3.12 -22.03
N LEU A 99 3.58 2.19 -22.40
CA LEU A 99 3.97 0.80 -22.59
C LEU A 99 4.83 0.68 -23.86
N LEU A 100 6.07 0.23 -23.70
CA LEU A 100 6.98 -0.01 -24.82
C LEU A 100 6.88 -1.44 -25.34
N ARG A 101 6.56 -2.38 -24.44
CA ARG A 101 6.49 -3.81 -24.74
C ARG A 101 5.58 -4.52 -23.75
N ASP A 102 4.73 -5.41 -24.26
CA ASP A 102 3.88 -6.28 -23.45
C ASP A 102 4.73 -7.26 -22.61
N SER A 103 4.18 -7.66 -21.45
CA SER A 103 4.79 -8.71 -20.65
C SER A 103 4.56 -10.09 -21.26
N SER A 104 5.50 -11.00 -21.00
CA SER A 104 5.41 -12.40 -21.35
C SER A 104 5.78 -13.27 -20.14
N ILE A 105 5.01 -14.36 -19.97
CA ILE A 105 5.17 -15.31 -18.87
C ILE A 105 5.41 -16.70 -19.45
N THR A 106 6.51 -17.33 -19.04
CA THR A 106 6.82 -18.73 -19.36
C THR A 106 6.77 -19.58 -18.10
N ARG A 107 6.17 -20.77 -18.19
CA ARG A 107 6.04 -21.70 -17.06
C ARG A 107 6.66 -23.04 -17.42
N PHE A 108 7.54 -23.55 -16.56
CA PHE A 108 8.16 -24.85 -16.65
C PHE A 108 7.78 -25.70 -15.44
N ARG A 109 7.32 -26.92 -15.70
CA ARG A 109 7.02 -27.89 -14.65
C ARG A 109 7.99 -29.06 -14.78
N MET A 110 8.72 -29.35 -13.72
CA MET A 110 9.63 -30.49 -13.61
C MET A 110 9.11 -31.42 -12.52
N LEU A 111 9.19 -32.72 -12.78
CA LEU A 111 8.81 -33.77 -11.84
C LEU A 111 10.04 -34.62 -11.55
N ASP A 112 10.43 -34.69 -10.29
CA ASP A 112 11.36 -35.66 -9.77
C ASP A 112 10.56 -36.81 -9.14
N GLU A 113 10.50 -37.95 -9.83
CA GLU A 113 9.76 -39.12 -9.37
C GLU A 113 10.46 -39.86 -8.23
N ILE A 114 11.77 -39.71 -8.09
CA ILE A 114 12.57 -40.40 -7.07
C ILE A 114 12.39 -39.70 -5.72
N ASN A 115 12.39 -38.37 -5.73
CA ASN A 115 12.26 -37.54 -4.53
C ASN A 115 10.81 -37.07 -4.28
N GLU A 116 9.86 -37.51 -5.11
CA GLU A 116 8.46 -37.08 -5.10
C GLU A 116 8.31 -35.55 -5.06
N LEU A 117 9.15 -34.85 -5.82
CA LEU A 117 9.21 -33.38 -5.82
C LEU A 117 8.71 -32.84 -7.15
N ILE A 118 7.81 -31.86 -7.10
CA ILE A 118 7.36 -31.09 -8.25
C ILE A 118 7.98 -29.70 -8.15
N THR A 119 8.78 -29.32 -9.15
CA THR A 119 9.32 -27.98 -9.26
C THR A 119 8.56 -27.21 -10.34
N LEU A 120 7.93 -26.10 -9.97
CA LEU A 120 7.32 -25.15 -10.90
C LEU A 120 8.22 -23.92 -10.98
N LYS A 121 8.78 -23.67 -12.17
CA LYS A 121 9.56 -22.47 -12.48
C LYS A 121 8.72 -21.54 -13.36
N ILE A 122 8.58 -20.30 -12.95
CA ILE A 122 7.86 -19.25 -13.66
C ILE A 122 8.85 -18.13 -13.97
N ASN A 123 9.00 -17.80 -15.24
CA ASN A 123 9.77 -16.66 -15.70
C ASN A 123 8.78 -15.61 -16.21
N ASP A 124 8.80 -14.42 -15.65
CA ASP A 124 8.02 -13.26 -16.09
C ASP A 124 8.98 -12.18 -16.57
N ASP A 125 8.77 -11.65 -17.75
CA ASP A 125 9.60 -10.59 -18.30
C ASP A 125 9.07 -9.17 -18.02
N ASN A 126 7.96 -9.06 -17.27
CA ASN A 126 7.18 -7.88 -16.86
C ASN A 126 7.03 -6.74 -17.89
N GLY A 127 7.32 -6.97 -19.17
CA GLY A 127 7.28 -5.95 -20.21
C GLY A 127 8.30 -4.82 -20.01
N SER A 128 7.97 -3.66 -20.59
CA SER A 128 8.80 -2.45 -20.56
C SER A 128 7.92 -1.21 -20.49
N ILE A 129 8.17 -0.32 -19.54
CA ILE A 129 7.44 0.95 -19.39
C ILE A 129 8.38 2.15 -19.44
N GLU A 130 7.92 3.23 -20.08
CA GLU A 130 8.58 4.54 -20.13
C GLU A 130 7.78 5.53 -19.28
N TYR A 131 8.47 6.21 -18.36
CA TYR A 131 7.93 7.28 -17.54
C TYR A 131 8.07 8.65 -18.25
N PRO A 132 7.29 9.68 -17.86
CA PRO A 132 7.35 11.01 -18.49
C PRO A 132 8.71 11.72 -18.40
N ASP A 133 9.55 11.34 -17.45
CA ASP A 133 10.93 11.82 -17.29
C ASP A 133 11.93 11.10 -18.21
N GLY A 134 11.45 10.17 -19.05
CA GLY A 134 12.27 9.35 -19.93
C GLY A 134 12.91 8.14 -19.25
N LEU A 135 12.61 7.88 -17.97
CA LEU A 135 13.08 6.67 -17.31
C LEU A 135 12.42 5.44 -17.95
N ILE A 136 13.22 4.46 -18.33
CA ILE A 136 12.74 3.18 -18.84
C ILE A 136 12.92 2.14 -17.74
N TRP A 137 11.82 1.50 -17.35
CA TRP A 137 11.81 0.41 -16.40
C TRP A 137 11.57 -0.92 -17.12
N ASN A 138 12.49 -1.85 -16.90
CA ASN A 138 12.43 -3.22 -17.38
C ASN A 138 12.72 -4.13 -16.19
N GLU A 139 11.85 -5.09 -15.93
CA GLU A 139 12.03 -6.01 -14.82
C GLU A 139 11.74 -7.43 -15.27
N THR A 140 12.67 -8.34 -15.02
CA THR A 140 12.44 -9.77 -15.22
C THR A 140 12.42 -10.44 -13.86
N SER A 141 11.41 -11.26 -13.60
CA SER A 141 11.31 -12.03 -12.36
C SER A 141 11.34 -13.53 -12.65
N GLU A 142 11.99 -14.28 -11.78
CA GLU A 142 12.03 -15.74 -11.80
C GLU A 142 11.53 -16.23 -10.44
N SER A 143 10.50 -17.08 -10.46
CA SER A 143 9.93 -17.71 -9.26
C SER A 143 10.03 -19.22 -9.38
N ILE A 144 10.55 -19.87 -8.34
CA ILE A 144 10.67 -21.32 -8.24
C ILE A 144 9.85 -21.79 -7.04
N TYR A 145 8.92 -22.70 -7.29
CA TYR A 145 8.11 -23.35 -6.28
C TYR A 145 8.46 -24.83 -6.23
N GLU A 146 8.73 -25.34 -5.04
CA GLU A 146 8.97 -26.75 -4.79
C GLU A 146 7.80 -27.33 -3.99
N ILE A 147 7.15 -28.34 -4.55
CA ILE A 147 5.96 -28.97 -3.98
C ILE A 147 6.29 -30.43 -3.76
N LYS A 148 6.33 -30.86 -2.50
CA LYS A 148 6.46 -32.27 -2.17
C LYS A 148 5.13 -32.98 -2.38
N LYS A 149 5.14 -34.10 -3.10
CA LYS A 149 3.97 -34.98 -3.24
C LYS A 149 3.72 -35.61 -1.87
N ASN A 150 2.48 -35.51 -1.38
CA ASN A 150 2.02 -36.23 -0.18
C ASN A 150 1.53 -37.63 -0.58
#